data_AF-A0A3M6X2H5-F1
#
_entry.id   AF-A0A3M6X2H5-F1
#
_cell.length_a   1.000
_cell.length_b   1.000
_cell.length_c   1.000
_cell.angle_alpha   90.00
_cell.angle_beta   90.00
_cell.angle_gamma   90.00
#
_symmetry.space_group_name_H-M   'P 1'
#
loop_
_entity.id
_entity.type
_entity.pdbx_description
1 polymer ?
#
loop_
_entity_poly.entity_id
_entity_poly.type
_entity_poly.pdbx_seq_one_letter_code
_entity_poly.pdbx_strand_id
1 'polypeptide(L)' 'MLLFCPSCSNMLIISTIPHDHDGTHGGKNRFECRTCPYQMILDRKYYERKNMDLKGAEDVLGGADSWKNVDQAE' A
#
# COMPACT_ATOMS: atom_id res chain seq x y z
N MET A 1 -3.19 -4.64 -5.53
CA MET A 1 -3.19 -6.09 -5.47
C MET A 1 -4.57 -6.48 -4.99
N LEU A 2 -5.35 -7.04 -5.90
CA LEU A 2 -6.67 -7.55 -5.60
C LEU A 2 -6.54 -9.02 -5.22
N LEU A 3 -7.13 -9.40 -4.09
CA LEU A 3 -7.18 -10.76 -3.59
C LEU A 3 -8.60 -11.29 -3.71
N PHE A 4 -8.73 -12.55 -4.13
CA PHE A 4 -10.02 -13.19 -4.37
C PHE A 4 -10.22 -14.39 -3.44
N CYS A 5 -11.47 -14.61 -3.03
CA CYS A 5 -11.85 -15.75 -2.23
C CYS A 5 -11.76 -17.05 -3.04
N PRO A 6 -11.12 -18.13 -2.53
CA PRO A 6 -11.01 -19.39 -3.25
C PRO A 6 -12.36 -20.11 -3.45
N SER A 7 -13.36 -19.83 -2.61
CA SER A 7 -14.65 -20.53 -2.66
C SER A 7 -15.67 -19.91 -3.61
N CYS A 8 -15.68 -18.58 -3.74
CA CYS A 8 -16.71 -17.87 -4.53
C CYS A 8 -16.13 -16.82 -5.49
N SER A 9 -14.80 -16.75 -5.61
CA SER A 9 -14.08 -15.85 -6.53
C SER A 9 -14.40 -14.36 -6.38
N ASN A 10 -15.04 -13.97 -5.28
CA ASN A 10 -15.33 -12.57 -4.97
C ASN A 10 -14.15 -11.88 -4.31
N MET A 11 -14.14 -10.55 -4.38
CA MET A 11 -13.10 -9.72 -3.78
C MET A 11 -13.10 -9.86 -2.24
N LEU A 12 -11.91 -9.96 -1.67
CA LEU A 12 -11.70 -9.96 -0.23
C LEU A 12 -11.53 -8.53 0.29
N ILE A 13 -12.11 -8.25 1.45
CA ILE A 13 -12.04 -6.96 2.14
C ILE A 13 -11.30 -7.15 3.47
N ILE A 14 -10.60 -6.12 3.95
CA ILE A 14 -9.93 -6.15 5.24
C ILE A 14 -10.90 -5.70 6.33
N SER A 15 -11.06 -6.51 7.37
CA SER A 15 -11.82 -6.19 8.59
C SER A 15 -11.02 -6.54 9.84
N THR A 16 -11.36 -5.94 10.98
CA THR A 16 -10.73 -6.24 12.27
C THR A 16 -11.48 -7.36 13.00
N ILE A 17 -10.75 -8.21 13.71
CA ILE A 17 -11.33 -9.21 14.61
C ILE A 17 -11.68 -8.50 15.94
N PRO A 18 -12.97 -8.40 16.30
CA PRO A 18 -13.37 -7.85 17.59
C PRO A 18 -12.76 -8.68 18.72
N HIS A 19 -12.30 -7.99 19.78
CA HIS A 19 -11.60 -8.61 20.92
C HIS A 19 -12.44 -9.67 21.64
N ASP A 20 -13.75 -9.54 21.61
CA ASP A 20 -14.68 -10.39 22.36
C ASP A 20 -14.88 -11.78 21.75
N HIS A 21 -14.51 -11.95 20.47
CA HIS A 21 -14.82 -13.17 19.72
C HIS A 21 -13.68 -14.19 19.66
N ASP A 22 -12.42 -13.79 19.90
CA ASP A 22 -11.27 -14.69 19.74
C ASP A 22 -10.08 -14.23 20.60
N GLY A 23 -9.79 -14.93 21.70
CA GLY A 23 -8.79 -14.48 22.69
C GLY A 23 -7.34 -14.45 22.18
N THR A 24 -7.03 -15.22 21.12
CA THR A 24 -5.68 -15.33 20.54
C THR A 24 -5.47 -14.42 19.32
N HIS A 25 -6.55 -14.02 18.64
CA HIS A 25 -6.51 -13.22 17.40
C HIS A 25 -7.27 -11.90 17.50
N GLY A 26 -7.86 -11.59 18.66
CA GLY A 26 -8.54 -10.33 18.94
C GLY A 26 -7.65 -9.12 18.65
N GLY A 27 -8.17 -8.17 17.89
CA GLY A 27 -7.46 -6.98 17.45
C GLY A 27 -6.58 -7.17 16.20
N LYS A 28 -6.43 -8.39 15.66
CA LYS A 28 -5.75 -8.61 14.38
C LYS A 28 -6.67 -8.30 13.20
N ASN A 29 -6.06 -7.95 12.07
CA ASN A 29 -6.76 -7.79 10.81
C ASN A 29 -7.00 -9.17 10.17
N ARG A 30 -8.16 -9.34 9.51
CA ARG A 30 -8.49 -10.49 8.67
C ARG A 30 -8.93 -10.03 7.28
N PHE A 31 -8.68 -10.87 6.28
CA PHE A 31 -9.38 -10.82 5.00
C PHE A 31 -10.70 -11.56 5.13
N GLU A 32 -11.79 -10.89 4.77
CA GLU A 32 -13.15 -11.40 4.86
C GLU A 32 -13.83 -11.30 3.50
N CYS A 33 -14.55 -12.34 3.13
CA CYS A 33 -15.45 -12.31 1.99
C CYS A 33 -16.85 -11.85 2.41
N ARG A 34 -17.49 -10.97 1.63
CA ARG A 34 -18.85 -10.49 1.92
C ARG A 34 -19.96 -11.44 1.51
N THR A 35 -19.66 -12.42 0.67
CA THR A 35 -20.66 -13.34 0.10
C THR A 35 -20.57 -14.76 0.66
N CYS A 36 -19.48 -15.12 1.34
CA CYS A 36 -19.31 -16.43 1.95
C CYS A 36 -18.53 -16.30 3.28
N PRO A 37 -18.58 -17.30 4.19
CA PRO A 37 -17.92 -17.22 5.51
C PRO A 37 -16.39 -17.40 5.45
N TYR A 38 -15.78 -17.21 4.29
CA TYR A 38 -14.33 -17.33 4.14
C TYR A 38 -13.63 -16.17 4.86
N GLN A 39 -12.74 -16.54 5.77
CA GLN A 39 -11.88 -15.62 6.50
C GLN A 39 -10.44 -16.11 6.53
N MET A 40 -9.49 -15.18 6.42
CA MET A 40 -8.06 -15.47 6.50
C MET A 40 -7.37 -14.41 7.34
N ILE A 41 -6.70 -14.82 8.41
CA ILE A 41 -6.03 -13.91 9.34
C ILE A 41 -4.74 -13.36 8.71
N LEU A 42 -4.48 -12.06 8.86
CA LEU A 42 -3.22 -11.46 8.39
C LEU A 42 -2.10 -11.73 9.39
N ASP A 43 -1.34 -12.81 9.18
CA ASP A 43 -0.18 -13.16 10.02
C ASP A 43 1.14 -12.53 9.54
N ARG A 44 1.16 -11.92 8.36
CA ARG A 44 2.35 -11.32 7.75
C ARG A 44 2.07 -9.89 7.29
N LYS A 45 3.15 -9.15 7.00
CA LYS A 45 3.05 -7.80 6.45
C LYS A 45 2.70 -7.86 4.97
N TYR A 46 1.52 -7.37 4.61
CA TYR A 46 1.08 -7.19 3.22
C TYR A 46 1.21 -5.73 2.84
N TYR A 47 1.84 -5.46 1.69
CA TYR A 47 1.95 -4.11 1.15
C TYR A 47 1.98 -4.17 -0.38
N GLU A 48 1.47 -3.13 -1.00
CA GLU A 48 1.57 -2.93 -2.44
C GLU A 48 2.39 -1.66 -2.68
N ARG A 49 3.49 -1.78 -3.44
CA ARG A 49 4.28 -0.63 -3.83
C ARG A 49 3.78 -0.14 -5.19
N LYS A 50 3.29 1.09 -5.21
CA LYS A 50 3.04 1.83 -6.44
C LYS A 50 4.08 2.95 -6.52
N ASN A 51 5.05 2.79 -7.41
CA ASN A 51 5.99 3.87 -7.72
C ASN A 51 5.22 4.91 -8.54
N MET A 52 5.15 6.13 -8.01
CA MET A 52 4.58 7.26 -8.71
C MET A 52 5.72 8.02 -9.36
N ASP A 53 5.60 8.32 -10.65
CA ASP A 53 6.56 9.18 -11.31
C ASP A 53 6.41 10.60 -10.75
N LEU A 54 7.54 11.14 -10.27
CA LEU A 54 7.60 12.54 -9.91
C LEU A 54 7.43 13.35 -11.19
N LYS A 55 6.70 14.47 -11.10
CA LYS A 55 6.71 15.44 -12.19
C LYS A 55 8.17 15.79 -12.47
N GLY A 56 8.61 15.64 -13.72
CA GLY A 56 9.97 16.01 -14.11
C GLY A 56 10.25 17.42 -13.62
N ALA A 57 11.47 17.68 -13.16
CA ALA A 57 11.91 19.02 -12.82
C ALA A 57 11.71 19.89 -14.06
N GLU A 58 10.60 20.62 -14.08
CA GLU A 58 10.35 21.67 -15.03
C GLU A 58 11.45 22.70 -14.82
N ASP A 59 11.80 23.42 -15.88
CA ASP A 59 12.97 24.30 -15.90
C ASP A 59 12.76 25.50 -14.95
N VAL A 60 12.99 25.28 -13.65
CA VAL A 60 12.70 26.28 -12.62
C VAL A 60 13.80 27.34 -12.58
N LEU A 61 15.02 27.05 -13.08
CA LEU A 61 16.18 27.97 -13.04
C LEU A 61 17.23 27.74 -14.16
N GLY A 62 16.85 27.61 -15.43
CA GLY A 62 17.75 27.83 -16.58
C GLY A 62 18.57 26.63 -17.07
N GLY A 63 18.03 25.41 -16.95
CA GLY A 63 18.65 24.21 -17.51
C GLY A 63 19.98 23.84 -16.85
N ALA A 64 20.53 22.69 -17.27
CA ALA A 64 21.78 22.14 -16.72
C ALA A 64 23.01 23.05 -16.92
N ASP A 65 22.92 24.04 -17.82
CA ASP A 65 24.01 24.95 -18.16
C ASP A 65 24.07 26.18 -17.26
N SER A 66 22.96 26.62 -16.66
CA SER A 66 22.94 27.83 -15.81
C SER A 66 23.67 27.68 -14.47
N TRP A 67 23.98 26.44 -14.05
CA TRP A 67 24.65 26.16 -12.78
C TRP A 67 26.16 25.87 -12.92
N LYS A 68 26.70 25.85 -14.14
CA LYS A 68 28.13 25.57 -14.37
C LYS A 68 29.08 26.64 -13.82
N ASN A 69 28.59 27.86 -13.59
CA ASN A 69 29.41 29.01 -13.22
C ASN A 69 29.29 29.43 -11.74
N VAL A 70 28.49 28.72 -10.94
CA VAL A 70 28.18 29.13 -9.55
C VAL A 70 29.36 28.90 -8.59
N ASP A 71 30.30 28.01 -8.95
CA ASP A 71 31.51 27.73 -8.14
C ASP A 71 32.66 28.71 -8.40
N GLN A 72 32.54 29.63 -9.36
CA GLN A 72 33.58 30.64 -9.66
C GLN A 72 33.18 32.01 -9.13
N ALA A 73 33.29 32.20 -7.82
CA ALA A 73 33.36 33.53 -7.21
C ALA A 73 34.56 33.56 -6.26
N GLU A 74 35.63 34.24 -6.69
CA GLU A 74 36.71 34.77 -5.84
C GLU A 74 36.43 36.24 -5.53
#